data_AF-J3JCS8-F1
#
_entry.id   AF-J3JCS8-F1
#
_cell.length_a   1.000
_cell.length_b   1.000
_cell.length_c   1.000
_cell.angle_alpha   90.00
_cell.angle_beta   90.00
_cell.angle_gamma   90.00
#
_symmetry.space_group_name_H-M   'P 1'
#
loop_
_entity.id
_entity.type
_entity.pdbx_description
1 polymer ?
#
loop_
_entity_poly.entity_id
_entity_poly.type
_entity_poly.pdbx_seq_one_letter_code
_entity_poly.pdbx_strand_id
1 'polypeptide(L)'
;MADSDSSKGTEDAVDFDDYNLPTDLTAFQAYLLCLIYRFDVTDGAVLQSALEALYPEPINHGRLYPSLDRLVDAGLVSKQTKATDKRYKEYTLTGRGEWVVDEYARFVEGMVGF
;
A
#
# COMPACT_ATOMS: atom_id res chain seq x y z
N MET A 1 27.04 50.39 4.03
CA MET A 1 27.17 49.32 5.03
C MET A 1 25.74 48.89 5.34
N ALA A 2 25.19 47.99 4.52
CA ALA A 2 25.32 46.53 4.64
C ALA A 2 24.50 46.06 5.86
N ASP A 3 23.47 45.23 5.77
CA ASP A 3 23.22 44.17 4.79
C ASP A 3 21.74 44.01 4.42
N SER A 4 21.55 43.65 3.15
CA SER A 4 20.38 42.97 2.63
C SER A 4 20.26 41.56 3.20
N ASP A 5 19.02 41.09 3.23
CA ASP A 5 18.64 39.70 3.00
C ASP A 5 19.03 38.65 4.06
N SER A 6 17.99 38.18 4.76
CA SER A 6 17.82 36.76 5.02
C SER A 6 16.34 36.49 5.23
N SER A 7 15.61 36.47 4.11
CA SER A 7 14.46 35.58 3.99
C SER A 7 14.98 34.14 4.16
N LYS A 8 14.97 33.63 5.39
CA LYS A 8 15.26 32.23 5.69
C LYS A 8 14.08 31.61 6.42
N GLY A 9 13.36 30.74 5.70
CA GLY A 9 12.37 29.82 6.27
C GLY A 9 11.09 29.69 5.45
N THR A 10 11.16 29.33 4.16
CA THR A 10 9.97 28.83 3.42
C THR A 10 10.31 27.57 2.60
N GLU A 11 11.48 26.98 2.82
CA GLU A 11 11.78 25.64 2.33
C GLU A 11 11.27 24.69 3.43
N ASP A 12 10.38 23.76 3.07
CA ASP A 12 9.80 22.68 3.90
C ASP A 12 8.44 22.91 4.58
N ALA A 13 7.57 23.77 4.06
CA ALA A 13 6.14 23.67 4.39
C ALA A 13 5.51 22.56 3.54
N VAL A 14 5.37 21.35 4.10
CA VAL A 14 4.60 20.27 3.47
C VAL A 14 3.15 20.73 3.28
N ASP A 15 2.68 20.77 2.03
CA ASP A 15 1.27 20.95 1.73
C ASP A 15 0.55 19.60 1.87
N PHE A 16 -0.27 19.47 2.91
CA PHE A 16 -1.00 18.23 3.17
C PHE A 16 -2.24 18.08 2.28
N ASP A 17 -2.72 19.17 1.64
CA ASP A 17 -3.90 19.15 0.79
C ASP A 17 -3.64 18.47 -0.57
N ASP A 18 -2.36 18.27 -0.92
CA ASP A 18 -1.91 17.59 -2.14
C ASP A 18 -2.01 16.04 -2.06
N TYR A 19 -2.24 15.47 -0.87
CA TYR A 19 -2.33 14.02 -0.67
C TYR A 19 -3.76 13.55 -0.46
N ASN A 20 -4.15 12.45 -1.11
CA ASN A 20 -5.50 11.89 -0.96
C ASN A 20 -5.47 10.43 -0.50
N LEU A 21 -4.99 10.21 0.73
CA LEU A 21 -4.91 8.87 1.31
C LEU A 21 -6.28 8.34 1.76
N PRO A 22 -6.60 7.05 1.52
CA PRO A 22 -7.84 6.45 2.00
C PRO A 22 -7.88 6.38 3.54
N THR A 23 -8.99 6.80 4.14
CA THR A 23 -9.15 6.89 5.60
C THR A 23 -9.30 5.53 6.28
N ASP A 24 -9.85 4.53 5.59
CA ASP A 24 -10.26 3.24 6.18
C ASP A 24 -9.22 2.12 6.01
N LEU A 25 -8.02 2.42 5.51
CA LEU A 25 -6.95 1.44 5.33
C LEU A 25 -6.03 1.39 6.55
N THR A 26 -5.91 0.19 7.13
CA THR A 26 -4.85 -0.08 8.10
C THR A 26 -3.49 -0.12 7.41
N ALA A 27 -2.41 0.18 8.15
CA ALA A 27 -1.05 0.07 7.62
C ALA A 27 -0.74 -1.32 7.04
N PHE A 28 -1.27 -2.38 7.66
CA PHE A 28 -1.14 -3.75 7.15
C PHE A 28 -1.79 -3.95 5.78
N GLN A 29 -2.97 -3.34 5.55
CA GLN A 29 -3.63 -3.38 4.26
C GLN A 29 -2.90 -2.54 3.20
N ALA A 30 -2.33 -1.38 3.57
CA ALA A 30 -1.48 -0.60 2.67
C ALA A 30 -0.24 -1.40 2.23
N TYR A 31 0.40 -2.12 3.14
CA TYR A 31 1.53 -3.00 2.79
C TYR A 31 1.11 -4.17 1.90
N LEU A 32 -0.07 -4.75 2.12
CA LEU A 32 -0.62 -5.76 1.21
C LEU A 32 -0.82 -5.19 -0.20
N LEU A 33 -1.38 -3.98 -0.33
CA LEU A 33 -1.52 -3.34 -1.63
C LEU A 33 -0.16 -3.13 -2.31
N CYS A 34 0.85 -2.68 -1.56
CA CYS A 34 2.21 -2.52 -2.09
C CYS A 34 2.83 -3.85 -2.55
N LEU A 35 2.61 -4.94 -1.81
CA LEU A 35 3.09 -6.27 -2.20
C LEU A 35 2.37 -6.78 -3.46
N ILE A 36 1.06 -6.62 -3.55
CA ILE A 36 0.29 -6.99 -4.74
C ILE A 36 0.74 -6.14 -5.94
N TYR A 37 0.93 -4.82 -5.76
CA TYR A 37 1.50 -3.93 -6.78
C TYR A 37 2.84 -4.45 -7.31
N ARG A 38 3.73 -4.89 -6.39
CA ARG A 38 5.06 -5.41 -6.77
C ARG A 38 5.00 -6.74 -7.52
N PHE A 39 4.06 -7.62 -7.16
CA PHE A 39 3.96 -8.96 -7.74
C PHE A 39 3.01 -9.05 -8.94
N ASP A 40 2.27 -7.99 -9.24
CA ASP A 40 1.26 -7.90 -10.30
C ASP A 40 0.08 -8.88 -10.10
N VAL A 41 0.29 -10.16 -10.41
CA VAL A 41 -0.65 -11.25 -10.12
C VAL A 41 -0.03 -12.18 -9.09
N THR A 42 -0.67 -12.31 -7.92
CA THR A 42 -0.13 -13.10 -6.80
C THR A 42 -1.21 -13.94 -6.13
N ASP A 43 -0.80 -15.01 -5.45
CA ASP A 43 -1.69 -15.77 -4.57
C ASP A 43 -1.45 -15.44 -3.09
N GLY A 44 -2.34 -15.96 -2.24
CA GLY A 44 -2.25 -15.77 -0.79
C GLY A 44 -1.02 -16.40 -0.15
N ALA A 45 -0.45 -17.47 -0.72
CA ALA A 45 0.74 -18.12 -0.19
C ALA A 45 2.00 -17.30 -0.47
N VAL A 46 2.14 -16.74 -1.68
CA VAL A 46 3.23 -15.82 -2.03
C VAL A 46 3.20 -14.58 -1.12
N LEU A 47 2.01 -14.00 -0.94
CA LEU A 47 1.83 -12.87 -0.01
C LEU A 47 2.20 -13.24 1.43
N GLN A 48 1.77 -14.41 1.89
CA GLN A 48 2.12 -14.89 3.23
C GLN A 48 3.63 -15.04 3.40
N SER A 49 4.32 -15.70 2.46
CA SER A 49 5.78 -15.87 2.53
C SER A 49 6.53 -14.54 2.48
N ALA A 50 6.07 -13.58 1.67
CA ALA A 50 6.66 -12.25 1.63
C ALA A 50 6.49 -11.52 2.98
N LEU A 51 5.31 -11.60 3.59
CA LEU A 51 5.06 -10.98 4.89
C LEU A 51 5.84 -11.67 6.03
N GLU A 52 5.96 -13.00 6.01
CA GLU A 52 6.77 -13.76 6.98
C GLU A 52 8.27 -13.43 6.86
N ALA A 53 8.74 -13.01 5.68
CA ALA A 53 10.09 -12.49 5.52
C ALA A 53 10.26 -11.04 6.02
N LEU A 54 9.20 -10.23 5.94
CA LEU A 54 9.21 -8.82 6.37
C LEU A 54 8.98 -8.65 7.88
N TYR A 55 8.21 -9.54 8.49
CA TYR A 55 7.89 -9.49 9.91
C TYR A 55 8.68 -10.54 10.70
N PRO A 56 9.23 -10.17 11.87
CA PRO A 56 9.93 -11.12 12.74
C PRO A 56 8.99 -12.16 13.37
N GLU A 57 7.68 -11.91 13.39
CA GLU A 57 6.67 -12.81 13.93
C GLU A 57 5.78 -13.39 12.82
N PRO A 58 5.31 -14.66 12.97
CA PRO A 58 4.41 -15.27 11.99
C PRO A 58 3.11 -14.49 11.84
N ILE A 59 2.73 -14.22 10.59
CA ILE A 59 1.43 -13.62 10.29
C ILE A 59 0.34 -14.68 10.47
N ASN A 60 -0.59 -14.42 11.38
CA ASN A 60 -1.76 -15.27 11.53
C ASN A 60 -2.64 -15.21 10.26
N HIS A 61 -3.05 -16.37 9.74
CA HIS A 61 -4.00 -16.48 8.63
C HIS A 61 -5.30 -15.67 8.85
N GLY A 62 -5.75 -15.56 10.10
CA GLY A 62 -6.90 -14.74 10.51
C GLY A 62 -6.67 -13.23 10.38
N ARG A 63 -5.45 -12.79 10.03
CA ARG A 63 -5.15 -11.39 9.69
C ARG A 63 -5.03 -11.19 8.19
N LEU A 64 -4.34 -12.10 7.49
CA LEU A 64 -4.10 -11.99 6.05
C LEU A 64 -5.41 -12.04 5.24
N TYR A 65 -6.16 -13.14 5.36
CA TYR A 65 -7.33 -13.36 4.51
C TYR A 65 -8.47 -12.37 4.78
N PRO A 66 -8.82 -12.04 6.04
CA PRO A 66 -9.81 -10.99 6.29
C PRO A 66 -9.37 -9.61 5.80
N SER A 67 -8.06 -9.33 5.75
CA SER A 67 -7.56 -8.08 5.16
C SER A 67 -7.72 -8.08 3.64
N LEU A 68 -7.40 -9.20 2.97
CA LEU A 68 -7.61 -9.36 1.53
C LEU A 68 -9.09 -9.25 1.16
N ASP A 69 -9.98 -9.89 1.92
CA ASP A 69 -11.42 -9.81 1.67
C ASP A 69 -11.93 -8.37 1.83
N ARG A 70 -11.49 -7.62 2.84
CA ARG A 70 -11.81 -6.18 2.97
C ARG A 70 -11.30 -5.34 1.81
N LEU A 71 -10.10 -5.63 1.29
CA LEU A 71 -9.54 -4.93 0.13
C LEU A 71 -10.34 -5.22 -1.15
N VAL A 72 -10.87 -6.44 -1.28
CA VAL A 72 -11.77 -6.83 -2.36
C VAL A 72 -13.11 -6.11 -2.21
N ASP A 73 -13.69 -6.10 -1.02
CA ASP A 73 -14.96 -5.41 -0.74
C ASP A 73 -14.85 -3.89 -0.97
N ALA A 74 -13.68 -3.30 -0.69
CA ALA A 74 -13.37 -1.90 -0.99
C ALA A 74 -13.13 -1.61 -2.48
N GLY A 75 -13.07 -2.65 -3.33
CA GLY A 75 -12.80 -2.54 -4.77
C GLY A 75 -11.37 -2.15 -5.11
N LEU A 76 -10.42 -2.35 -4.19
CA LEU A 76 -8.99 -2.06 -4.39
C LEU A 76 -8.24 -3.28 -4.96
N VAL A 77 -8.74 -4.48 -4.70
CA VAL A 77 -8.17 -5.75 -5.15
C VAL A 77 -9.25 -6.55 -5.88
N SER A 78 -8.88 -7.15 -7.01
CA SER A 78 -9.69 -8.18 -7.68
C SER A 78 -9.26 -9.56 -7.19
N LYS A 79 -10.24 -10.44 -6.92
CA LYS A 79 -10.02 -11.83 -6.51
C LYS A 79 -10.54 -12.76 -7.59
N GLN A 80 -9.65 -13.51 -8.22
CA GLN A 80 -9.98 -14.49 -9.25
C GLN A 80 -9.79 -15.91 -8.72
N THR A 81 -10.65 -16.83 -9.15
CA THR A 81 -10.51 -18.26 -8.83
C THR A 81 -9.91 -18.95 -10.03
N LYS A 82 -8.79 -19.64 -9.84
CA LYS A 82 -8.12 -20.34 -10.92
C LYS A 82 -9.01 -21.48 -11.45
N ALA A 83 -9.15 -21.56 -12.77
CA ALA A 83 -10.05 -22.52 -13.42
C ALA A 83 -9.71 -23.98 -13.08
N THR A 84 -8.43 -24.28 -12.81
CA THR A 84 -7.94 -25.63 -12.53
C THR A 84 -8.03 -26.03 -11.04
N ASP A 85 -8.09 -25.08 -10.11
CA ASP A 85 -8.23 -25.36 -8.67
C ASP A 85 -9.05 -24.27 -7.97
N LYS A 86 -10.24 -24.65 -7.48
CA LYS A 86 -11.17 -23.74 -6.80
C LYS A 86 -10.64 -23.22 -5.45
N ARG A 87 -9.62 -23.87 -4.88
CA ARG A 87 -8.95 -23.45 -3.64
C ARG A 87 -7.87 -22.40 -3.89
N TYR A 88 -7.40 -22.28 -5.12
CA TYR A 88 -6.38 -21.29 -5.48
C TYR A 88 -7.04 -19.97 -5.87
N LYS A 89 -6.65 -18.89 -5.17
CA LYS A 89 -7.15 -17.54 -5.38
C LYS A 89 -5.99 -16.66 -5.79
N GLU A 90 -6.17 -15.96 -6.90
CA GLU A 90 -5.26 -14.96 -7.40
C GLU A 90 -5.81 -13.57 -7.05
N TYR A 91 -4.90 -12.68 -6.69
CA TYR A 91 -5.16 -11.32 -6.29
C TYR A 91 -4.35 -10.38 -7.18
N THR A 92 -5.01 -9.35 -7.68
CA THR A 92 -4.43 -8.31 -8.53
C THR A 92 -5.04 -6.98 -8.11
N LEU A 93 -4.29 -5.88 -8.24
CA LEU A 93 -4.88 -4.57 -7.98
C LEU A 93 -5.93 -4.21 -9.02
N THR A 94 -6.91 -3.41 -8.60
CA THR A 94 -7.73 -2.65 -9.54
C THR A 94 -7.03 -1.33 -9.85
N GLY A 95 -7.45 -0.60 -10.87
CA GLY A 95 -6.91 0.75 -11.12
C GLY A 95 -7.10 1.70 -9.93
N ARG A 96 -8.14 1.50 -9.11
CA ARG A 96 -8.30 2.23 -7.84
C ARG A 96 -7.24 1.81 -6.81
N GLY A 97 -6.94 0.51 -6.72
CA GLY A 97 -5.88 -0.02 -5.87
C GLY A 97 -4.50 0.52 -6.25
N GLU A 98 -4.18 0.57 -7.54
CA GLU A 98 -2.93 1.15 -8.05
C GLU A 98 -2.81 2.62 -7.67
N TRP A 99 -3.85 3.42 -7.93
CA TRP A 99 -3.87 4.84 -7.55
C TRP A 99 -3.65 5.04 -6.04
N VAL A 100 -4.23 4.19 -5.18
CA VAL A 100 -4.00 4.25 -3.73
C VAL A 100 -2.54 3.98 -3.38
N VAL A 101 -1.90 3.01 -4.04
CA VAL A 101 -0.47 2.71 -3.82
C VAL A 101 0.39 3.89 -4.27
N ASP A 102 0.07 4.53 -5.38
CA ASP A 102 0.80 5.71 -5.88
C ASP A 102 0.66 6.92 -4.96
N GLU A 103 -0.53 7.19 -4.42
CA GLU A 103 -0.74 8.21 -3.39
C GLU A 103 0.05 7.90 -2.12
N TYR A 104 0.04 6.64 -1.68
CA TYR A 104 0.78 6.20 -0.51
C TYR A 104 2.30 6.35 -0.70
N ALA A 105 2.81 5.99 -1.88
CA ALA A 105 4.21 6.14 -2.23
C ALA A 105 4.63 7.61 -2.24
N ARG A 106 3.85 8.48 -2.90
CA ARG A 106 4.08 9.94 -2.90
C ARG A 106 4.08 10.52 -1.49
N PHE A 107 3.13 10.10 -0.65
CA PHE A 107 3.07 10.55 0.74
C PHE A 107 4.34 10.14 1.51
N VAL A 108 4.76 8.88 1.41
CA VAL A 108 5.96 8.41 2.11
C VAL A 108 7.22 9.12 1.59
N GLU A 109 7.35 9.29 0.28
CA GLU A 109 8.46 10.02 -0.34
C GLU A 109 8.51 11.48 0.14
N GLY A 110 7.37 12.18 0.14
CA GLY A 110 7.26 13.57 0.59
C GLY A 110 7.48 13.76 2.10
N MET A 111 7.13 12.78 2.93
CA MET A 111 7.33 12.86 4.38
C MET A 111 8.74 12.45 4.83
N VAL A 112 9.32 11.43 4.19
CA VAL A 112 10.57 10.81 4.63
C VAL A 112 11.78 11.39 3.90
N GLY A 113 11.60 11.87 2.65
CA GLY A 113 12.66 12.40 1.81
C GLY A 113 13.66 11.30 1.40
N PHE A 114 13.51 10.76 0.20
CA PHE A 114 14.46 9.82 -0.39
C PHE A 114 15.31 10.47 -1.49
#